data_AF-A0A177AVI2-F1
#
_entry.id   AF-A0A177AVI2-F1
#
_cell.length_a   1.000
_cell.length_b   1.000
_cell.length_c   1.000
_cell.angle_alpha   90.00
_cell.angle_beta   90.00
_cell.angle_gamma   90.00
#
_symmetry.space_group_name_H-M   'P 1'
#
loop_
_entity.id
_entity.type
_entity.pdbx_description
1 polymer ?
#
loop_
_entity_poly.entity_id
_entity_poly.type
_entity_poly.pdbx_seq_one_letter_code
_entity_poly.pdbx_strand_id
1 'polypeptide(L)'
;MIDKDEENIKEAEMDKQENNERNNDTYYFTKEDAIEQEIDLTHCQISQLDGISKLEKINTMYLRQNLFKFIEPNFAEFGKSLTHLDLYDNQIEHISNLESLINL
;
A
#
# COMPACT_ATOMS: atom_id res chain seq x y z
N MET A 1 -23.93 -30.14 29.68
CA MET A 1 -24.88 -29.61 28.69
C MET A 1 -24.22 -28.32 28.23
N ILE A 2 -23.44 -28.39 27.16
CA ILE A 2 -22.60 -27.27 26.69
C ILE A 2 -23.53 -26.37 25.87
N ASP A 3 -23.49 -25.07 26.17
CA ASP A 3 -24.37 -24.06 25.60
C ASP A 3 -24.20 -23.97 24.08
N LYS A 4 -25.31 -24.04 23.34
CA LYS A 4 -25.38 -24.04 21.86
C LYS A 4 -25.00 -22.71 21.22
N ASP A 5 -24.61 -21.72 22.03
CA ASP A 5 -24.30 -20.37 21.58
C ASP A 5 -22.82 -20.18 21.22
N GLU A 6 -21.92 -21.08 21.66
CA GLU A 6 -20.49 -21.00 21.34
C GLU A 6 -20.12 -21.57 19.95
N GLU A 7 -20.92 -22.47 19.39
CA GLU A 7 -20.71 -22.97 18.01
C GLU A 7 -21.10 -21.92 16.96
N ASN A 8 -22.13 -21.11 17.24
CA ASN A 8 -22.66 -20.11 16.31
C ASN A 8 -21.72 -18.89 16.15
N ILE A 9 -20.86 -18.64 17.14
CA ILE A 9 -19.82 -17.60 17.08
C ILE A 9 -18.64 -18.06 16.22
N LYS A 10 -18.29 -19.36 16.28
CA LYS A 10 -17.19 -19.92 15.49
C LYS A 10 -17.51 -19.97 13.99
N GLU A 11 -18.76 -20.29 13.63
CA GLU A 11 -19.20 -20.27 12.22
C GLU A 11 -19.20 -18.86 11.63
N ALA A 12 -19.55 -17.83 12.41
CA ALA A 12 -19.50 -16.43 11.96
C ALA A 12 -18.07 -15.86 11.83
N GLU A 13 -17.10 -16.43 12.53
CA GLU A 13 -15.69 -16.05 12.45
C GLU A 13 -14.93 -16.78 11.32
N MET A 14 -15.42 -17.96 10.90
CA MET A 14 -14.82 -18.73 9.81
C MET A 14 -15.12 -18.16 8.41
N ASP A 15 -16.15 -17.31 8.27
CA ASP A 15 -16.62 -16.79 6.98
C ASP A 15 -15.89 -15.51 6.50
N LYS A 16 -14.79 -15.10 7.16
CA LYS A 16 -14.00 -13.90 6.77
C LYS A 16 -12.64 -14.17 6.13
N GLN A 17 -12.29 -15.43 5.85
CA GLN A 17 -10.94 -15.77 5.37
C GLN A 17 -10.87 -16.56 4.05
N GLU A 18 -11.95 -16.65 3.27
CA GLU A 18 -11.89 -17.25 1.94
C GLU A 18 -12.30 -16.27 0.84
N ASN A 19 -11.39 -15.34 0.55
CA ASN A 19 -11.20 -14.79 -0.80
C ASN A 19 -9.76 -14.32 -0.94
N ASN A 20 -8.82 -15.24 -0.69
CA ASN A 20 -7.40 -15.02 -0.95
C ASN A 20 -7.07 -15.55 -2.35
N GLU A 21 -7.77 -15.01 -3.35
CA GLU A 21 -7.24 -15.02 -4.72
C GLU A 21 -5.97 -14.17 -4.68
N ARG A 22 -4.82 -14.79 -4.94
CA ARG A 22 -3.52 -14.10 -5.04
C ARG A 22 -3.51 -13.19 -6.27
N ASN A 23 -4.22 -12.08 -6.20
CA ASN A 23 -3.87 -10.93 -7.00
C ASN A 23 -2.64 -10.34 -6.32
N ASN A 24 -1.46 -10.56 -6.90
CA ASN A 24 -0.21 -9.99 -6.41
C ASN A 24 -0.19 -8.50 -6.79
N ASP A 25 -1.03 -7.70 -6.14
CA ASP A 25 -1.16 -6.25 -6.30
C ASP A 25 -0.08 -5.47 -5.51
N THR A 26 0.95 -6.18 -5.04
CA THR A 26 2.15 -5.59 -4.45
C THR A 26 3.20 -5.33 -5.52
N TYR A 27 3.69 -4.09 -5.62
CA TYR A 27 4.87 -3.77 -6.41
C TYR A 27 6.14 -3.86 -5.56
N TYR A 28 7.13 -4.62 -6.01
CA TYR A 28 8.39 -4.84 -5.30
C TYR A 28 9.51 -4.05 -5.97
N PHE A 29 9.95 -2.95 -5.35
CA PHE A 29 11.11 -2.22 -5.80
C PHE A 29 12.38 -3.07 -5.65
N THR A 30 13.25 -3.01 -6.66
CA THR A 30 14.54 -3.70 -6.69
C THR A 30 15.69 -2.71 -6.54
N LYS A 31 16.92 -3.20 -6.67
CA LYS A 31 18.11 -2.33 -6.62
C LYS A 31 18.27 -1.52 -7.91
N GLU A 32 17.69 -2.00 -8.99
CA GLU A 32 17.67 -1.33 -10.28
C GLU A 32 16.82 -0.05 -10.21
N ASP A 33 15.74 -0.03 -9.42
CA ASP A 33 14.92 1.18 -9.24
C ASP A 33 15.61 2.26 -8.38
N ALA A 34 16.64 1.89 -7.62
CA ALA A 34 17.34 2.80 -6.69
C ALA A 34 17.98 4.01 -7.36
N ILE A 35 18.23 3.94 -8.67
CA ILE A 35 18.82 5.03 -9.44
C ILE A 35 17.79 6.04 -9.93
N GLU A 36 16.51 5.68 -9.92
CA GLU A 36 15.44 6.50 -10.48
C GLU A 36 15.07 7.65 -9.56
N GLN A 37 14.81 8.79 -10.18
CA GLN A 37 14.34 10.00 -9.51
C GLN A 37 12.83 10.14 -9.61
N GLU A 38 12.23 9.53 -10.63
CA GLU A 38 10.82 9.56 -10.93
C GLU A 38 10.38 8.13 -11.27
N ILE A 39 9.31 7.68 -10.64
CA ILE A 39 8.72 6.37 -10.91
C ILE A 39 7.25 6.57 -11.24
N ASP A 40 6.84 6.05 -12.40
CA ASP A 40 5.45 6.05 -12.85
C ASP A 40 4.88 4.63 -12.80
N LEU A 41 3.94 4.44 -11.88
CA LEU A 41 3.17 3.21 -11.68
C LEU A 41 1.68 3.46 -11.93
N THR A 42 1.36 4.36 -12.86
CA THR A 42 -0.02 4.65 -13.25
C THR A 42 -0.69 3.42 -13.88
N HIS A 43 -1.92 3.11 -13.45
CA HIS A 43 -2.74 2.03 -14.02
C HIS A 43 -2.11 0.63 -13.90
N CYS A 44 -1.43 0.36 -12.79
CA CYS A 44 -0.75 -0.93 -12.56
C CYS A 44 -1.54 -1.91 -11.69
N GLN A 45 -2.75 -1.55 -11.25
CA GLN A 45 -3.58 -2.36 -10.34
C GLN A 45 -2.86 -2.72 -9.02
N ILE A 46 -2.05 -1.79 -8.51
CA ILE A 46 -1.26 -1.96 -7.29
C ILE A 46 -2.09 -1.52 -6.08
N SER A 47 -2.06 -2.25 -4.98
CA SER A 47 -2.62 -1.80 -3.70
C SER A 47 -1.56 -1.64 -2.60
N GLN A 48 -0.35 -2.17 -2.81
CA GLN A 48 0.74 -2.14 -1.84
C GLN A 48 2.10 -1.92 -2.50
N LEU A 49 3.03 -1.30 -1.77
CA LEU A 49 4.43 -1.17 -2.20
C LEU A 49 5.34 -1.93 -1.23
N ASP A 50 6.41 -2.54 -1.76
CA ASP A 50 7.46 -3.13 -0.93
C ASP A 50 8.84 -2.73 -1.48
N GLY A 51 9.80 -2.58 -0.58
CA GLY A 51 11.17 -2.22 -0.93
C GLY A 51 11.41 -0.73 -1.15
N ILE A 52 10.54 0.16 -0.65
CA ILE A 52 10.68 1.62 -0.77
C ILE A 52 12.05 2.11 -0.29
N SER A 53 12.58 1.54 0.80
CA SER A 53 13.92 1.84 1.34
C SER A 53 15.08 1.69 0.36
N LYS A 54 14.89 1.01 -0.79
CA LYS A 54 15.90 0.92 -1.86
C LYS A 54 15.96 2.21 -2.70
N LEU A 55 14.92 3.04 -2.69
CA LEU A 55 14.76 4.22 -3.53
C LEU A 55 15.49 5.44 -2.97
N GLU A 56 16.82 5.40 -2.96
CA GLU A 56 17.65 6.44 -2.33
C GLU A 56 17.57 7.83 -3.00
N LYS A 57 17.08 7.88 -4.25
CA LYS A 57 17.07 9.11 -5.08
C LYS A 57 15.68 9.61 -5.48
N ILE A 58 14.63 8.90 -5.08
CA ILE A 58 13.27 9.19 -5.54
C ILE A 58 12.81 10.57 -5.07
N ASN A 59 12.30 11.37 -6.00
CA ASN A 59 11.67 12.66 -5.73
C ASN A 59 10.19 12.68 -6.11
N THR A 60 9.79 11.87 -7.10
CA THR A 60 8.45 11.88 -7.68
C THR A 60 7.91 10.47 -7.82
N MET A 61 6.72 10.22 -7.28
CA MET A 61 6.02 8.94 -7.36
C MET A 61 4.61 9.15 -7.92
N TYR A 62 4.32 8.56 -9.08
CA TYR A 62 2.98 8.53 -9.64
C TYR A 62 2.33 7.17 -9.41
N LEU A 63 1.22 7.16 -8.68
CA LEU A 63 0.43 5.98 -8.35
C LEU A 63 -1.02 6.17 -8.81
N ARG A 64 -1.25 6.91 -9.90
CA ARG A 64 -2.60 7.19 -10.41
C ARG A 64 -3.31 5.92 -10.84
N GLN A 65 -4.63 5.85 -10.68
CA GLN A 65 -5.45 4.73 -11.16
C GLN A 65 -5.00 3.37 -10.60
N ASN A 66 -4.82 3.30 -9.29
CA ASN A 66 -4.43 2.11 -8.56
C ASN A 66 -5.49 1.74 -7.51
N LEU A 67 -5.18 0.78 -6.65
CA LEU A 67 -6.10 0.15 -5.71
C LEU A 67 -5.78 0.50 -4.25
N PHE A 68 -4.99 1.55 -3.98
CA PHE A 68 -4.65 1.96 -2.61
C PHE A 68 -5.91 2.39 -1.87
N LYS A 69 -6.19 1.73 -0.73
CA LYS A 69 -7.29 2.08 0.18
C LYS A 69 -6.88 3.02 1.31
N PHE A 70 -5.57 3.10 1.55
CA PHE A 70 -4.94 3.91 2.57
C PHE A 70 -3.51 4.24 2.14
N ILE A 71 -2.96 5.32 2.70
CA ILE A 71 -1.53 5.61 2.62
C ILE A 71 -0.83 4.69 3.62
N GLU A 72 0.05 3.83 3.14
CA GLU A 72 0.66 2.78 3.96
C GLU A 72 1.74 3.34 4.91
N PRO A 73 1.95 2.78 6.11
CA PRO A 73 2.98 3.25 7.04
C PRO A 73 4.42 3.19 6.48
N ASN A 74 4.71 2.25 5.57
CA ASN A 74 6.01 2.14 4.89
C ASN A 74 6.28 3.32 3.93
N PHE A 75 5.29 4.15 3.58
CA PHE A 75 5.53 5.39 2.84
C PHE A 75 6.46 6.32 3.63
N ALA A 76 6.59 6.15 4.95
CA ALA A 76 7.59 6.85 5.75
C ALA A 76 9.04 6.67 5.25
N GLU A 77 9.33 5.57 4.54
CA GLU A 77 10.64 5.31 3.94
C GLU A 77 10.98 6.31 2.82
N PHE A 78 9.98 6.96 2.21
CA PHE A 78 10.17 8.06 1.26
C PHE A 78 10.65 9.38 1.90
N GLY A 79 10.48 9.52 3.22
CA GLY A 79 10.43 10.81 3.92
C GLY A 79 11.64 11.72 3.78
N LYS A 80 12.79 11.22 3.30
CA LYS A 80 14.00 12.02 3.14
C LYS A 80 14.11 12.73 1.78
N SER A 81 13.42 12.24 0.74
CA SER A 81 13.69 12.67 -0.64
C SER A 81 12.44 12.95 -1.47
N LEU A 82 11.30 12.36 -1.13
CA LEU A 82 10.08 12.51 -1.94
C LEU A 82 9.49 13.92 -1.77
N THR A 83 9.29 14.59 -2.90
CA THR A 83 8.73 15.94 -3.01
C THR A 83 7.42 15.97 -3.77
N HIS A 84 7.07 14.88 -4.47
CA HIS A 84 5.84 14.76 -5.24
C HIS A 84 5.28 13.35 -5.11
N LEU A 85 4.01 13.27 -4.71
CA LEU A 85 3.26 12.03 -4.58
C LEU A 85 1.89 12.23 -5.22
N ASP A 86 1.60 11.48 -6.28
CA ASP A 86 0.29 11.50 -6.93
C ASP A 86 -0.46 10.19 -6.70
N LEU A 87 -1.56 10.28 -5.95
CA LEU A 87 -2.46 9.18 -5.62
C LEU A 87 -3.85 9.37 -6.25
N TYR A 88 -3.99 10.18 -7.31
CA TYR A 88 -5.28 10.46 -7.96
C TYR A 88 -5.93 9.17 -8.50
N ASP A 89 -7.25 9.08 -8.37
CA ASP A 89 -8.03 7.91 -8.81
C ASP A 89 -7.59 6.60 -8.11
N ASN A 90 -7.50 6.66 -6.77
CA ASN A 90 -7.37 5.51 -5.89
C ASN A 90 -8.62 5.36 -5.01
N GLN A 91 -8.63 4.36 -4.13
CA GLN A 91 -9.72 4.05 -3.21
C GLN A 91 -9.46 4.56 -1.78
N ILE A 92 -8.67 5.64 -1.63
CA ILE A 92 -8.24 6.12 -0.31
C ILE A 92 -9.44 6.64 0.49
N GLU A 93 -9.75 5.95 1.58
CA GLU A 93 -10.91 6.27 2.43
C GLU A 93 -10.56 7.37 3.45
N HIS A 94 -9.32 7.37 3.94
CA HIS A 94 -8.84 8.28 4.97
C HIS A 94 -7.38 8.70 4.69
N ILE A 95 -7.07 9.96 5.01
CA ILE A 95 -5.70 10.49 4.91
C ILE A 95 -4.99 10.29 6.26
N SER A 96 -3.87 9.58 6.24
CA SER A 96 -3.02 9.27 7.41
C SER A 96 -1.58 8.98 6.96
N ASN A 97 -0.64 8.81 7.90
CA ASN A 97 0.73 8.35 7.65
C ASN A 97 1.58 9.29 6.77
N LEU A 98 1.32 10.60 6.82
CA LEU A 98 2.07 11.61 6.04
C LEU A 98 3.12 12.35 6.88
N GLU A 99 3.20 12.11 8.19
CA GLU A 99 4.00 12.91 9.13
C GLU A 99 5.50 12.86 8.84
N SER A 100 5.97 11.76 8.27
CA SER A 100 7.36 11.54 7.87
C SER A 100 7.70 12.08 6.48
N LEU A 101 6.71 12.42 5.65
CA LEU A 101 6.92 12.96 4.30
C LEU A 101 7.18 14.46 4.37
N ILE A 102 8.24 14.86 5.08
CA ILE A 102 8.52 16.25 5.46
C ILE A 102 8.81 17.20 4.27
N ASN A 103 9.08 16.65 3.09
CA ASN A 103 9.38 17.40 1.87
C ASN A 103 8.22 17.41 0.86
N LEU A 104 7.09 16.76 1.19
CA LEU A 104 5.88 16.72 0.37
C LEU A 104 5.03 17.97 0.58
#